data_AF-S9PCU2-F1
#
_entry.id   AF-S9PCU2-F1
#
_cell.length_a   1.000
_cell.length_b   1.000
_cell.length_c   1.000
_cell.angle_alpha   90.00
_cell.angle_beta   90.00
_cell.angle_gamma   90.00
#
_symmetry.space_group_name_H-M   'P 1'
#
loop_
_entity.id
_entity.type
_entity.pdbx_description
1 polymer ?
#
loop_
_entity_poly.entity_id
_entity_poly.type
_entity_poly.pdbx_seq_one_letter_code
_entity_poly.pdbx_strand_id
1 'polypeptide(L)'
;MNSLAQQLLLAGGTHPSLRTLAEGAGVDPGTLRHYFGDRQGVVQAAFEHLMKFGQERRAWAKSLAERPAREAFHHLLEQIAAGWTGSLGGMHAAGFAEGMSDSDLGQIYISSIFEPTLNALEELLIVFHTRGELSVPDARVAGLALLSPVLMALFHQHQLHGRRCRPLDLTVFIERHLDGFMKGYAK
;
A
#
# COMPACT_ATOMS: atom_id res chain seq x y z
N MET A 1 7.69 -9.30 -21.64
CA MET A 1 6.49 -10.06 -21.23
C MET A 1 6.29 -9.77 -19.75
N ASN A 2 5.12 -9.26 -19.37
CA ASN A 2 4.86 -8.86 -18.00
C ASN A 2 4.06 -9.96 -17.29
N SER A 3 4.27 -10.15 -15.99
CA SER A 3 3.48 -11.10 -15.21
C SER A 3 2.02 -10.63 -15.06
N LEU A 4 1.10 -11.54 -14.72
CA LEU A 4 -0.30 -11.20 -14.42
C LEU A 4 -0.42 -10.12 -13.33
N ALA A 5 0.44 -10.21 -12.30
CA ALA A 5 0.54 -9.20 -11.27
C ALA A 5 0.95 -7.84 -11.85
N GLN A 6 1.99 -7.79 -12.70
CA GLN A 6 2.41 -6.54 -13.35
C GLN A 6 1.31 -5.95 -14.24
N GLN A 7 0.52 -6.77 -14.93
CA GLN A 7 -0.61 -6.29 -15.73
C GLN A 7 -1.71 -5.65 -14.86
N LEU A 8 -2.04 -6.26 -13.72
CA LEU A 8 -2.99 -5.67 -12.77
C LEU A 8 -2.47 -4.36 -12.16
N LEU A 9 -1.17 -4.29 -11.87
CA LEU A 9 -0.53 -3.06 -11.40
C LEU A 9 -0.58 -1.94 -12.45
N LEU A 10 -0.32 -2.27 -13.72
CA LEU A 10 -0.37 -1.32 -14.84
C LEU A 10 -1.81 -0.87 -15.15
N ALA A 11 -2.79 -1.74 -14.95
CA ALA A 11 -4.19 -1.42 -15.10
C ALA A 11 -4.67 -0.34 -14.11
N GLY A 12 -3.99 -0.18 -12.96
CA GLY A 12 -4.09 1.02 -12.12
C GLY A 12 -5.50 1.39 -11.65
N GLY A 13 -6.36 0.38 -11.44
CA GLY A 13 -7.77 0.56 -11.07
C GLY A 13 -8.76 0.42 -12.24
N THR A 14 -8.29 0.14 -13.45
CA THR A 14 -9.16 -0.40 -14.50
C THR A 14 -9.44 -1.89 -14.25
N HIS A 15 -10.60 -2.38 -14.69
CA HIS A 15 -11.00 -3.79 -14.56
C HIS A 15 -10.74 -4.55 -15.87
N PRO A 16 -9.49 -5.00 -16.15
CA PRO A 16 -9.19 -5.69 -17.40
C PRO A 16 -9.94 -7.03 -17.46
N SER A 17 -10.39 -7.39 -18.67
CA SER A 17 -11.01 -8.69 -18.90
C SER A 17 -9.98 -9.83 -18.77
N LEU A 18 -10.44 -11.06 -18.53
CA LEU A 18 -9.57 -12.25 -18.52
C LEU A 18 -8.77 -12.39 -19.82
N ARG A 19 -9.37 -12.01 -20.95
CA ARG A 19 -8.70 -12.00 -22.26
C ARG A 19 -7.57 -10.99 -22.30
N THR A 20 -7.81 -9.76 -21.83
CA THR A 20 -6.79 -8.70 -21.76
C THR A 20 -5.63 -9.10 -20.85
N LEU A 21 -5.92 -9.76 -19.73
CA LEU A 21 -4.89 -10.29 -18.83
C LEU A 21 -4.06 -11.41 -19.50
N ALA A 22 -4.71 -12.31 -20.23
CA ALA A 22 -4.04 -13.38 -20.97
C ALA A 22 -3.11 -12.81 -22.07
N GLU A 23 -3.62 -11.88 -22.88
CA GLU A 23 -2.86 -11.16 -23.91
C GLU A 23 -1.64 -10.46 -23.30
N GLY A 24 -1.82 -9.76 -22.17
CA GLY A 24 -0.74 -9.06 -21.47
C GLY A 24 0.32 -10.00 -20.86
N ALA A 25 -0.08 -11.20 -20.48
CA ALA A 25 0.81 -12.25 -19.96
C ALA A 25 1.43 -13.13 -21.07
N GLY A 26 1.04 -12.93 -22.33
CA GLY A 26 1.53 -13.71 -23.47
C GLY A 26 1.02 -15.16 -23.49
N VAL A 27 -0.14 -15.42 -22.90
CA VAL A 27 -0.78 -16.75 -22.85
C VAL A 27 -2.19 -16.69 -23.45
N ASP A 28 -2.77 -17.84 -23.78
CA ASP A 28 -4.17 -17.89 -24.20
C ASP A 28 -5.12 -17.85 -22.98
N PRO A 29 -6.38 -17.39 -23.14
CA PRO A 29 -7.34 -17.34 -22.04
C PRO A 29 -7.66 -18.72 -21.44
N GLY A 30 -7.54 -19.81 -22.20
CA GLY A 30 -7.73 -21.17 -21.72
C GLY A 30 -6.65 -21.58 -20.73
N THR A 31 -5.39 -21.17 -20.95
CA THR A 31 -4.31 -21.34 -19.95
C THR A 31 -4.67 -20.67 -18.63
N LEU A 32 -5.16 -19.42 -18.63
CA LEU A 32 -5.57 -18.78 -17.38
C LEU A 32 -6.74 -19.49 -16.70
N ARG A 33 -7.74 -19.96 -17.47
CA ARG A 33 -8.85 -20.74 -16.91
C ARG A 33 -8.40 -22.06 -16.31
N HIS A 34 -7.42 -22.72 -16.93
CA HIS A 34 -6.89 -23.99 -16.43
C HIS A 34 -6.22 -23.83 -15.06
N TYR A 35 -5.40 -22.78 -14.89
CA TYR A 35 -4.63 -22.57 -13.65
C TYR A 35 -5.40 -21.83 -12.55
N PHE A 36 -6.27 -20.90 -12.93
CA PHE A 36 -6.87 -19.95 -11.99
C PHE A 36 -8.40 -19.99 -12.01
N GLY A 37 -9.00 -20.83 -12.86
CA GLY A 37 -10.45 -20.94 -13.01
C GLY A 37 -11.04 -19.77 -13.80
N ASP A 38 -11.12 -18.61 -13.15
CA ASP A 38 -11.73 -17.41 -13.69
C ASP A 38 -10.88 -16.16 -13.44
N ARG A 39 -11.46 -14.98 -13.71
CA ARG A 39 -10.79 -13.70 -13.50
C ARG A 39 -10.51 -13.43 -12.01
N GLN A 40 -11.44 -13.80 -11.13
CA GLN A 40 -11.29 -13.59 -9.69
C GLN A 40 -10.09 -14.38 -9.17
N GLY A 41 -9.95 -15.65 -9.58
CA GLY A 41 -8.80 -16.47 -9.24
C GLY A 41 -7.47 -15.93 -9.77
N VAL A 42 -7.46 -15.29 -10.95
CA VAL A 42 -6.26 -14.60 -11.46
C VAL A 42 -5.88 -13.39 -10.59
N VAL A 43 -6.85 -12.58 -10.21
CA VAL A 43 -6.62 -11.41 -9.35
C VAL A 43 -6.14 -11.83 -7.96
N GLN A 44 -6.75 -12.86 -7.38
CA GLN A 44 -6.32 -13.44 -6.12
C GLN A 44 -4.86 -13.91 -6.18
N ALA A 45 -4.52 -14.73 -7.17
CA ALA A 45 -3.16 -15.25 -7.34
C ALA A 45 -2.13 -14.11 -7.54
N ALA A 46 -2.54 -13.03 -8.20
CA ALA A 46 -1.70 -11.84 -8.34
C ALA A 46 -1.46 -11.13 -7.00
N PHE A 47 -2.49 -10.93 -6.17
CA PHE A 47 -2.30 -10.35 -4.83
C PHE A 47 -1.42 -11.24 -3.94
N GLU A 48 -1.64 -12.55 -3.95
CA GLU A 48 -0.79 -13.52 -3.25
C GLU A 48 0.66 -13.51 -3.74
N HIS A 49 0.89 -13.30 -5.04
CA HIS A 49 2.24 -13.14 -5.56
C HIS A 49 2.90 -11.85 -5.05
N LEU A 50 2.13 -10.74 -5.02
CA LEU A 50 2.60 -9.45 -4.55
C LEU A 50 2.94 -9.45 -3.04
N MET A 51 2.33 -10.35 -2.26
CA MET A 51 2.65 -10.55 -0.85
C MET A 51 4.10 -10.90 -0.57
N LYS A 52 4.76 -11.64 -1.48
CA LYS A 52 6.15 -12.05 -1.28
C LYS A 52 7.07 -10.83 -1.18
N PHE A 53 6.79 -9.76 -1.92
CA PHE A 53 7.51 -8.49 -1.83
C PHE A 53 7.22 -7.72 -0.53
N GLY A 54 6.05 -7.92 0.06
CA GLY A 54 5.68 -7.31 1.35
C GLY A 54 6.50 -7.84 2.53
N GLN A 55 6.95 -9.10 2.48
CA GLN A 55 7.73 -9.69 3.57
C GLN A 55 9.11 -9.04 3.74
N GLU A 56 9.81 -8.76 2.64
CA GLU A 56 11.10 -8.05 2.66
C GLU A 56 10.95 -6.64 3.25
N ARG A 57 9.86 -5.95 2.89
CA ARG A 57 9.56 -4.62 3.44
C ARG A 57 9.24 -4.65 4.93
N ARG A 58 8.63 -5.71 5.42
CA ARG A 58 8.39 -5.89 6.87
C ARG A 58 9.71 -6.05 7.64
N ALA A 59 10.66 -6.82 7.10
CA ALA A 59 11.99 -6.94 7.71
C ALA A 59 12.72 -5.59 7.74
N TRP A 60 12.64 -4.82 6.65
CA TRP A 60 13.18 -3.47 6.60
C TRP A 60 12.51 -2.53 7.62
N ALA A 61 11.18 -2.55 7.75
CA ALA A 61 10.45 -1.73 8.72
C ALA A 61 10.92 -1.98 10.15
N LYS A 62 11.26 -3.22 10.52
CA LYS A 62 11.81 -3.55 11.83
C LYS A 62 13.15 -2.87 12.11
N SER A 63 13.99 -2.66 11.08
CA SER A 63 15.28 -1.95 11.27
C SER A 63 15.08 -0.46 11.62
N LEU A 64 13.90 0.10 11.35
CA LEU A 64 13.57 1.49 11.73
C LEU A 64 13.41 1.65 13.24
N ALA A 65 13.15 0.56 13.98
CA ALA A 65 13.00 0.59 15.43
C ALA A 65 14.27 1.05 16.17
N GLU A 66 15.43 0.99 15.52
CA GLU A 66 16.71 1.45 16.07
C GLU A 66 16.87 2.98 16.04
N ARG A 67 16.03 3.67 15.28
CA ARG A 67 16.07 5.14 15.11
C ARG A 67 15.18 5.84 16.14
N PRO A 68 15.32 7.17 16.33
CA PRO A 68 14.30 7.98 17.01
C PRO A 68 12.97 7.93 16.27
N ALA A 69 11.85 7.98 17.00
CA ALA A 69 10.51 7.80 16.44
C ALA A 69 10.21 8.71 15.24
N ARG A 70 10.53 10.01 15.36
CA ARG A 70 10.31 10.98 14.26
C ARG A 70 11.08 10.60 13.00
N GLU A 71 12.35 10.24 13.14
CA GLU A 71 13.20 9.87 12.00
C GLU A 71 12.73 8.57 11.35
N ALA A 72 12.33 7.59 12.15
CA ALA A 72 11.77 6.33 11.67
C ALA A 72 10.51 6.57 10.83
N PHE A 73 9.56 7.38 11.32
CA PHE A 73 8.33 7.68 10.60
C PHE A 73 8.58 8.51 9.35
N HIS A 74 9.47 9.51 9.41
CA HIS A 74 9.83 10.29 8.24
C HIS A 74 10.35 9.38 7.12
N HIS A 75 11.33 8.53 7.45
CA HIS A 75 11.92 7.61 6.49
C HIS A 75 10.91 6.59 5.96
N LEU A 76 9.99 6.09 6.81
CA LEU A 76 8.91 5.21 6.38
C LEU A 76 8.00 5.89 5.33
N LEU A 77 7.53 7.11 5.62
CA LEU A 77 6.61 7.84 4.76
C LEU A 77 7.26 8.26 3.43
N GLU A 78 8.52 8.66 3.45
CA GLU A 78 9.28 8.96 2.23
C GLU A 78 9.41 7.73 1.32
N GLN A 79 9.69 6.56 1.88
CA GLN A 79 9.85 5.33 1.09
C GLN A 79 8.53 4.86 0.49
N ILE A 80 7.42 5.06 1.20
CA ILE A 80 6.07 4.84 0.66
C ILE A 80 5.83 5.79 -0.51
N ALA A 81 6.10 7.08 -0.34
CA ALA A 81 5.91 8.08 -1.40
C ALA A 81 6.79 7.82 -2.63
N ALA A 82 8.06 7.48 -2.42
CA ALA A 82 9.01 7.13 -3.48
C ALA A 82 8.55 5.88 -4.24
N GLY A 83 8.16 4.82 -3.52
CA GLY A 83 7.66 3.59 -4.11
C GLY A 83 6.33 3.73 -4.85
N TRP A 84 5.55 4.78 -4.55
CA TRP A 84 4.21 5.00 -5.09
C TRP A 84 4.18 5.12 -6.62
N THR A 85 5.15 5.84 -7.18
CA THR A 85 5.27 6.03 -8.64
C THR A 85 5.73 4.79 -9.39
N GLY A 86 6.30 3.81 -8.68
CA GLY A 86 6.54 2.47 -9.19
C GLY A 86 5.27 1.63 -9.15
N SER A 87 5.40 0.39 -8.68
CA SER A 87 4.28 -0.56 -8.62
C SER A 87 3.28 -0.28 -7.49
N LEU A 88 3.68 0.42 -6.43
CA LEU A 88 2.88 0.51 -5.21
C LEU A 88 1.55 1.24 -5.41
N GLY A 89 1.55 2.37 -6.13
CA GLY A 89 0.32 3.11 -6.40
C GLY A 89 -0.67 2.33 -7.27
N GLY A 90 -0.17 1.63 -8.29
CA GLY A 90 -0.97 0.74 -9.13
C GLY A 90 -1.57 -0.44 -8.35
N MET A 91 -0.81 -0.99 -7.39
CA MET A 91 -1.24 -2.07 -6.50
C MET A 91 -2.45 -1.66 -5.67
N HIS A 92 -2.35 -0.55 -4.95
CA HIS A 92 -3.44 -0.11 -4.11
C HIS A 92 -4.64 0.35 -4.97
N ALA A 93 -4.42 0.99 -6.12
CA ALA A 93 -5.50 1.39 -7.02
C ALA A 93 -6.30 0.19 -7.54
N ALA A 94 -5.61 -0.87 -7.98
CA ALA A 94 -6.25 -2.13 -8.37
C ALA A 94 -7.00 -2.76 -7.19
N GLY A 95 -6.35 -2.82 -6.01
CA GLY A 95 -6.96 -3.32 -4.78
C GLY A 95 -8.28 -2.62 -4.42
N PHE A 96 -8.32 -1.28 -4.49
CA PHE A 96 -9.54 -0.52 -4.23
C PHE A 96 -10.60 -0.72 -5.33
N ALA A 97 -10.23 -0.68 -6.60
CA ALA A 97 -11.18 -0.85 -7.69
C ALA A 97 -11.86 -2.22 -7.63
N GLU A 98 -11.06 -3.29 -7.53
CA GLU A 98 -11.57 -4.66 -7.39
C GLU A 98 -12.35 -4.83 -6.09
N GLY A 99 -11.79 -4.37 -4.96
CA GLY A 99 -12.39 -4.58 -3.64
C GLY A 99 -13.66 -3.79 -3.36
N MET A 100 -13.86 -2.64 -4.01
CA MET A 100 -15.13 -1.91 -3.93
C MET A 100 -16.23 -2.55 -4.79
N SER A 101 -15.84 -3.33 -5.79
CA SER A 101 -16.78 -4.00 -6.71
C SER A 101 -17.12 -5.42 -6.27
N ASP A 102 -16.25 -6.05 -5.48
CA ASP A 102 -16.36 -7.44 -5.02
C ASP A 102 -15.80 -7.55 -3.60
N SER A 103 -16.66 -7.96 -2.64
CA SER A 103 -16.30 -8.03 -1.23
C SER A 103 -15.22 -9.07 -0.92
N ASP A 104 -15.19 -10.18 -1.66
CA ASP A 104 -14.22 -11.26 -1.44
C ASP A 104 -12.83 -10.81 -1.92
N LEU A 105 -12.76 -10.16 -3.08
CA LEU A 105 -11.53 -9.52 -3.55
C LEU A 105 -11.09 -8.38 -2.63
N GLY A 106 -12.02 -7.63 -2.06
CA GLY A 106 -11.73 -6.59 -1.07
C GLY A 106 -11.08 -7.18 0.19
N GLN A 107 -11.63 -8.28 0.70
CA GLN A 107 -11.06 -8.97 1.86
C GLN A 107 -9.67 -9.54 1.56
N ILE A 108 -9.46 -10.10 0.35
CA ILE A 108 -8.15 -10.60 -0.09
C ILE A 108 -7.15 -9.45 -0.15
N TYR A 109 -7.50 -8.34 -0.80
CA TYR A 109 -6.63 -7.17 -0.89
C TYR A 109 -6.26 -6.60 0.48
N ILE A 110 -7.23 -6.43 1.38
CA ILE A 110 -6.99 -5.90 2.73
C ILE A 110 -6.07 -6.84 3.53
N SER A 111 -6.41 -8.13 3.59
CA SER A 111 -5.64 -9.11 4.37
C SER A 111 -4.25 -9.36 3.81
N SER A 112 -4.09 -9.24 2.49
CA SER A 112 -2.80 -9.38 1.84
C SER A 112 -1.99 -8.08 1.96
N ILE A 113 -2.44 -6.97 1.39
CA ILE A 113 -1.55 -5.82 1.20
C ILE A 113 -1.64 -4.83 2.36
N PHE A 114 -2.87 -4.50 2.78
CA PHE A 114 -3.10 -3.35 3.66
C PHE A 114 -2.78 -3.67 5.13
N GLU A 115 -3.38 -4.73 5.68
CA GLU A 115 -3.22 -5.11 7.09
C GLU A 115 -1.76 -5.44 7.43
N PRO A 116 -0.96 -6.15 6.61
CA PRO A 116 0.45 -6.38 6.92
C PRO A 116 1.30 -5.10 6.95
N THR A 117 0.97 -4.10 6.14
CA THR A 117 1.61 -2.79 6.17
C THR A 117 1.25 -2.06 7.47
N LEU A 118 -0.02 -2.09 7.85
CA LEU A 118 -0.49 -1.46 9.09
C LEU A 118 0.10 -2.15 10.33
N ASN A 119 0.12 -3.49 10.36
CA ASN A 119 0.73 -4.28 11.44
C ASN A 119 2.21 -3.94 11.64
N ALA A 120 2.98 -3.76 10.56
CA ALA A 120 4.39 -3.36 10.67
C ALA A 120 4.56 -1.96 11.29
N LEU A 121 3.64 -1.04 10.99
CA LEU A 121 3.61 0.29 11.60
C LEU A 121 3.15 0.25 13.06
N GLU A 122 2.16 -0.57 13.38
CA GLU A 122 1.72 -0.81 14.76
C GLU A 122 2.85 -1.36 15.63
N GLU A 123 3.64 -2.32 15.11
CA GLU A 123 4.84 -2.83 15.77
C GLU A 123 5.83 -1.70 16.11
N LEU A 124 6.09 -0.77 15.19
CA LEU A 124 6.96 0.39 15.44
C LEU A 124 6.37 1.33 16.50
N LEU A 125 5.07 1.64 16.42
CA LEU A 125 4.39 2.50 17.38
C LEU A 125 4.47 1.92 18.80
N ILE A 126 4.29 0.61 18.96
CA ILE A 126 4.42 -0.10 20.24
C ILE A 126 5.84 0.03 20.78
N VAL A 127 6.86 -0.13 19.93
CA VAL A 127 8.27 0.04 20.33
C VAL A 127 8.53 1.45 20.85
N PHE A 128 8.14 2.49 20.11
CA PHE A 128 8.39 3.87 20.51
C PHE A 128 7.55 4.28 21.74
N HIS A 129 6.36 3.72 21.90
CA HIS A 129 5.58 3.88 23.12
C HIS A 129 6.27 3.27 24.34
N THR A 130 6.78 2.04 24.19
CA THR A 130 7.49 1.31 25.26
C THR A 130 8.79 2.01 25.66
N ARG A 131 9.50 2.62 24.69
CA ARG A 131 10.69 3.44 24.92
C ARG A 131 10.40 4.79 25.59
N GLY A 132 9.12 5.16 25.72
CA GLY A 132 8.70 6.42 26.31
C GLY A 132 8.81 7.62 25.37
N GLU A 133 9.08 7.42 24.08
CA GLU A 133 9.13 8.51 23.08
C GLU A 133 7.73 8.96 22.66
N LEU A 134 6.74 8.04 22.71
CA LEU A 134 5.36 8.32 22.34
C LEU A 134 4.36 7.89 23.43
N SER A 135 3.17 8.48 23.40
CA SER A 135 1.98 8.12 24.17
C SER A 135 0.90 7.60 23.21
N VAL A 136 0.94 6.31 22.90
CA VAL A 136 0.04 5.66 21.94
C VAL A 136 -0.84 4.65 22.69
N PRO A 137 -2.03 5.06 23.17
CA PRO A 137 -2.93 4.15 23.89
C PRO A 137 -3.56 3.09 22.98
N ASP A 138 -3.66 3.38 21.67
CA ASP A 138 -4.15 2.47 20.65
C ASP A 138 -3.24 2.57 19.41
N ALA A 139 -2.46 1.52 19.16
CA ALA A 139 -1.50 1.48 18.06
C ALA A 139 -2.20 1.46 16.69
N ARG A 140 -3.34 0.78 16.56
CA ARG A 140 -4.09 0.68 15.31
C ARG A 140 -4.65 2.04 14.92
N VAL A 141 -5.27 2.75 15.86
CA VAL A 141 -5.79 4.10 15.63
C VAL A 141 -4.67 5.07 15.28
N ALA A 142 -3.54 5.04 15.99
CA ALA A 142 -2.40 5.89 15.69
C ALA A 142 -1.76 5.55 14.33
N GLY A 143 -1.68 4.27 13.97
CA GLY A 143 -1.18 3.80 12.68
C GLY A 143 -2.04 4.32 11.52
N LEU A 144 -3.36 4.20 11.65
CA LEU A 144 -4.30 4.76 10.66
C LEU A 144 -4.21 6.29 10.58
N ALA A 145 -4.08 6.98 11.71
CA ALA A 145 -3.93 8.43 11.76
C ALA A 145 -2.63 8.90 11.08
N LEU A 146 -1.54 8.15 11.21
CA LEU A 146 -0.28 8.45 10.55
C LEU A 146 -0.33 8.15 9.05
N LEU A 147 -0.81 6.97 8.65
CA LEU A 147 -0.66 6.48 7.28
C LEU A 147 -1.75 6.98 6.33
N SER A 148 -3.00 7.06 6.77
CA SER A 148 -4.15 7.32 5.88
C SER A 148 -4.06 8.67 5.14
N PRO A 149 -3.67 9.78 5.78
CA PRO A 149 -3.52 11.06 5.09
C PRO A 149 -2.48 11.03 3.98
N VAL A 150 -1.39 10.28 4.16
CA VAL A 150 -0.32 10.12 3.16
C VAL A 150 -0.81 9.28 1.98
N LEU A 151 -1.47 8.16 2.24
CA LEU A 151 -2.07 7.36 1.16
C LEU A 151 -3.11 8.17 0.36
N MET A 152 -3.98 8.91 1.04
CA MET A 152 -4.98 9.75 0.38
C MET A 152 -4.32 10.86 -0.47
N ALA A 153 -3.28 11.52 0.04
CA ALA A 153 -2.52 12.51 -0.71
C ALA A 153 -1.88 11.89 -1.97
N LEU A 154 -1.32 10.69 -1.85
CA LEU A 154 -0.71 9.98 -2.97
C LEU A 154 -1.76 9.57 -4.03
N PHE A 155 -2.91 9.01 -3.61
CA PHE A 155 -4.03 8.74 -4.51
C PHE A 155 -4.51 10.00 -5.23
N HIS A 156 -4.75 11.06 -4.47
CA HIS A 156 -5.19 12.34 -5.01
C HIS A 156 -4.20 12.84 -6.07
N GLN A 157 -2.90 12.86 -5.77
CA GLN A 157 -1.90 13.42 -6.68
C GLN A 157 -1.66 12.53 -7.91
N HIS A 158 -1.69 11.21 -7.77
CA HIS A 158 -1.29 10.28 -8.83
C HIS A 158 -2.47 9.63 -9.56
N GLN A 159 -3.25 8.80 -8.87
CA GLN A 159 -4.33 8.00 -9.47
C GLN A 159 -5.55 8.84 -9.85
N LEU A 160 -5.86 9.86 -9.05
CA LEU A 160 -6.97 10.79 -9.32
C LEU A 160 -6.54 12.02 -10.10
N HIS A 161 -5.27 12.07 -10.54
CA HIS A 161 -4.71 13.12 -11.38
C HIS A 161 -4.82 14.55 -10.81
N GLY A 162 -4.92 14.68 -9.49
CA GLY A 162 -5.01 15.96 -8.78
C GLY A 162 -3.81 16.89 -9.02
N ARG A 163 -2.65 16.36 -9.42
CA ARG A 163 -1.50 17.18 -9.87
C ARG A 163 -1.85 18.16 -10.99
N ARG A 164 -2.86 17.86 -11.83
CA ARG A 164 -3.27 18.69 -12.95
C ARG A 164 -4.15 19.88 -12.54
N CYS A 165 -4.82 19.81 -11.38
CA CYS A 165 -5.78 20.83 -10.95
C CYS A 165 -5.39 21.48 -9.61
N ARG A 166 -4.78 20.73 -8.70
CA ARG A 166 -4.34 21.19 -7.38
C ARG A 166 -3.09 20.41 -6.95
N PRO A 167 -1.91 20.79 -7.48
CA PRO A 167 -0.67 20.13 -7.10
C PRO A 167 -0.39 20.28 -5.60
N LEU A 168 0.12 19.22 -5.00
CA LEU A 168 0.55 19.18 -3.60
C LEU A 168 2.03 18.79 -3.57
N ASP A 169 2.83 19.58 -2.87
CA ASP A 169 4.19 19.19 -2.52
C ASP A 169 4.14 18.10 -1.45
N LEU A 170 4.46 16.86 -1.85
CA LEU A 170 4.38 15.70 -0.97
C LEU A 170 5.45 15.74 0.13
N THR A 171 6.62 16.31 -0.12
CA THR A 171 7.68 16.43 0.87
C THR A 171 7.24 17.38 1.98
N VAL A 172 6.73 18.56 1.60
CA VAL A 172 6.18 19.52 2.57
C VAL A 172 4.97 18.94 3.30
N PHE A 173 4.08 18.23 2.60
CA PHE A 173 2.92 17.59 3.22
C PHE A 173 3.31 16.56 4.27
N ILE A 174 4.25 15.64 3.96
CA ILE A 174 4.73 14.60 4.88
C ILE A 174 5.32 15.23 6.13
N GLU A 175 6.17 16.25 5.99
CA GLU A 175 6.77 16.93 7.13
C GLU A 175 5.74 17.60 8.04
N ARG A 176 4.77 18.32 7.46
CA ARG A 176 3.71 18.99 8.23
C ARG A 176 2.76 18.00 8.91
N HIS A 177 2.43 16.92 8.22
CA HIS A 177 1.61 15.85 8.76
C HIS A 177 2.33 15.16 9.93
N LEU A 178 3.61 14.85 9.77
CA LEU A 178 4.43 14.27 10.83
C LEU A 178 4.61 15.22 12.02
N ASP A 179 4.84 16.51 11.80
CA ASP A 179 4.88 17.51 12.88
C ASP A 179 3.58 17.52 13.70
N GLY A 180 2.43 17.45 13.02
CA GLY A 180 1.12 17.37 13.68
C GLY A 180 0.95 16.08 14.48
N PHE A 181 1.33 14.95 13.89
CA PHE A 181 1.31 13.66 14.54
C PHE A 181 2.19 13.65 15.80
N MET A 182 3.44 14.12 15.70
CA MET A 182 4.37 14.18 16.84
C MET A 182 3.85 15.10 17.94
N LYS A 183 3.23 16.24 17.62
CA LYS A 183 2.60 17.10 18.64
C LYS A 183 1.46 16.41 19.39
N GLY A 184 0.74 15.51 18.72
CA GLY A 184 -0.38 14.76 19.34
C GLY A 184 0.06 13.56 20.17
N TYR A 185 1.19 12.94 19.82
CA TYR A 185 1.60 11.65 20.38
C TYR A 185 2.96 11.65 21.09
N ALA A 186 3.83 12.63 20.93
CA ALA A 186 5.13 12.66 21.61
C ALA A 186 4.97 12.89 23.12
N LYS A 187 5.94 12.36 23.89
CA LYS A 187 6.08 12.62 25.33
C LYS A 187 7.23 13.60 25.61
#